data_AF-A0A850GE47-F1
#
_entry.id   AF-A0A850GE47-F1
#
_cell.length_a   1.000
_cell.length_b   1.000
_cell.length_c   1.000
_cell.angle_alpha   90.00
_cell.angle_beta   90.00
_cell.angle_gamma   90.00
#
_symmetry.space_group_name_H-M   'P 1'
#
loop_
_entity.id
_entity.type
_entity.pdbx_description
1 polymer ?
#
loop_
_entity_poly.entity_id
_entity_poly.type
_entity_poly.pdbx_seq_one_letter_code
_entity_poly.pdbx_strand_id
1 'polypeptide(L)'
;MVSALAAVLARWLRWRGRGSRRSARPRDPLAVYDSFGALDRQGQVPAGDDVPYTACFGDARVGLSAATVRGRRHRAAGVRCEDAHRCVVLRDGQVLIAVSDGVGSSRCADIGARLSTMAAIDYLMNACELDVEPPLEGALSAARRRLESYAQGRCILLEDLACTLLLAVFRGGRLYTARIGDGGIVIARGGEWSVATAPARASRYVTPLTTADWRARWDHGRFEEVEGVCVFTDGLERAYLYARDGEHEVVEHVHAAAADSDTPEHGMQALCDELLGPTFEGLSDDDKTLVVLWRSAG
;
A
#
# COMPACT_ATOMS: atom_id res chain seq x y z
N MET A 1 39.36 -11.80 2.87
CA MET A 1 37.91 -11.54 2.67
C MET A 1 37.08 -11.53 3.96
N VAL A 2 37.69 -11.28 5.14
CA VAL A 2 36.97 -11.22 6.45
C VAL A 2 36.91 -9.78 7.02
N SER A 3 37.59 -8.80 6.40
CA SER A 3 37.70 -7.44 6.96
C SER A 3 36.53 -6.49 6.61
N ALA A 4 35.79 -6.73 5.53
CA ALA A 4 34.67 -5.87 5.13
C ALA A 4 33.39 -6.10 5.96
N LEU A 5 33.14 -7.36 6.37
CA LEU A 5 31.97 -7.70 7.20
C LEU A 5 32.09 -7.14 8.63
N ALA A 6 33.31 -7.13 9.20
CA ALA A 6 33.56 -6.60 10.53
C ALA A 6 33.38 -5.06 10.60
N ALA A 7 33.70 -4.34 9.53
CA ALA A 7 33.54 -2.89 9.46
C ALA A 7 32.06 -2.45 9.39
N VAL A 8 31.21 -3.24 8.71
CA VAL A 8 29.76 -3.00 8.64
C VAL A 8 29.09 -3.32 9.98
N LEU A 9 29.45 -4.44 10.64
CA LEU A 9 28.96 -4.77 11.98
C LEU A 9 29.36 -3.73 13.03
N ALA A 10 30.59 -3.22 12.98
CA ALA A 10 31.06 -2.20 13.92
C ALA A 10 30.42 -0.81 13.68
N ARG A 11 29.90 -0.53 12.48
CA ARG A 11 29.17 0.72 12.18
C ARG A 11 27.71 0.62 12.60
N TRP A 12 27.12 -0.58 12.49
CA TRP A 12 25.79 -0.90 13.03
C TRP A 12 25.76 -0.84 14.57
N LEU A 13 26.77 -1.37 15.26
CA LEU A 13 26.87 -1.31 16.72
C LEU A 13 27.10 0.11 17.28
N ARG A 14 27.70 1.02 16.49
CA ARG A 14 27.94 2.42 16.90
C ARG A 14 26.72 3.33 16.76
N TRP A 15 25.75 2.99 15.92
CA TRP A 15 24.47 3.71 15.82
C TRP A 15 23.56 3.49 17.04
N ARG A 16 23.78 2.42 17.81
CA ARG A 16 23.04 2.12 19.05
C ARG A 16 23.42 2.98 20.27
N GLY A 17 24.36 3.91 20.13
CA GLY A 17 24.88 4.69 21.26
C GLY A 17 24.64 6.19 21.13
N ARG A 18 23.42 6.66 21.42
CA ARG A 18 23.07 7.94 22.12
C ARG A 18 21.70 8.45 21.68
N GLY A 19 20.76 8.52 22.62
CA GLY A 19 19.46 9.17 22.47
C GLY A 19 18.34 8.32 23.05
N SER A 20 17.98 8.56 24.32
CA SER A 20 16.93 7.84 25.03
C SER A 20 15.54 8.11 24.42
N ARG A 21 15.00 7.14 23.70
CA ARG A 21 13.58 6.77 23.66
C ARG A 21 13.52 5.26 23.52
N ARG A 22 12.62 4.60 24.25
CA ARG A 22 12.47 3.14 24.28
C ARG A 22 12.50 2.61 22.84
N SER A 23 13.50 1.81 22.49
CA SER A 23 13.53 1.15 21.20
C SER A 23 12.39 0.15 21.17
N ALA A 24 11.29 0.48 20.48
CA ALA A 24 10.36 -0.53 20.02
C ALA A 24 11.21 -1.57 19.27
N ARG A 25 11.21 -2.81 19.75
CA ARG A 25 11.82 -3.90 18.97
C ARG A 25 11.07 -3.94 17.63
N PRO A 26 11.74 -4.22 16.50
CA PRO A 26 11.06 -4.47 15.24
C PRO A 26 9.94 -5.48 15.48
N ARG A 27 8.72 -5.16 15.04
CA ARG A 27 7.59 -6.07 15.16
C ARG A 27 7.71 -7.07 14.03
N ASP A 28 7.92 -8.32 14.38
CA ASP A 28 8.01 -9.39 13.40
C ASP A 28 6.65 -9.52 12.68
N PRO A 29 6.64 -9.54 11.33
CA PRO A 29 5.42 -9.74 10.56
C PRO A 29 4.92 -11.18 10.73
N LEU A 30 3.60 -11.35 10.73
CA LEU A 30 2.92 -12.64 10.52
C LEU A 30 2.77 -12.94 9.03
N ALA A 31 2.48 -11.92 8.23
CA ALA A 31 2.34 -12.03 6.78
C ALA A 31 2.78 -10.72 6.11
N VAL A 32 3.31 -10.85 4.90
CA VAL A 32 3.65 -9.73 4.01
C VAL A 32 3.07 -10.06 2.66
N TYR A 33 2.32 -9.13 2.08
CA TYR A 33 1.81 -9.23 0.72
C TYR A 33 2.44 -8.08 -0.05
N ASP A 34 3.04 -8.41 -1.17
CA ASP A 34 3.52 -7.41 -2.10
C ASP A 34 3.21 -7.85 -3.52
N SER A 35 3.12 -6.90 -4.44
CA SER A 35 2.87 -7.19 -5.84
C SER A 35 4.07 -7.84 -6.55
N PHE A 36 5.15 -8.20 -5.84
CA PHE A 36 6.44 -8.50 -6.48
C PHE A 36 7.31 -9.58 -5.82
N GLY A 37 6.80 -10.42 -4.92
CA GLY A 37 7.52 -11.49 -4.21
C GLY A 37 8.94 -11.11 -3.84
N ALA A 38 9.18 -10.51 -2.66
CA ALA A 38 10.48 -10.22 -2.05
C ALA A 38 11.70 -10.16 -3.03
N LEU A 39 11.97 -8.99 -3.63
CA LEU A 39 13.11 -8.79 -4.52
C LEU A 39 14.43 -9.34 -3.94
N ASP A 40 15.19 -10.05 -4.76
CA ASP A 40 16.56 -10.38 -4.42
C ASP A 40 17.45 -9.11 -4.36
N ARG A 41 18.71 -9.26 -3.93
CA ARG A 41 19.67 -8.15 -3.81
C ARG A 41 19.98 -7.43 -5.14
N GLN A 42 19.47 -7.94 -6.27
CA GLN A 42 19.70 -7.45 -7.62
C GLN A 42 18.41 -6.90 -8.25
N GLY A 43 17.26 -6.98 -7.56
CA GLY A 43 15.98 -6.48 -8.02
C GLY A 43 15.23 -7.45 -8.95
N GLN A 44 15.54 -8.75 -8.90
CA GLN A 44 14.77 -9.79 -9.60
C GLN A 44 13.85 -10.53 -8.63
N VAL A 45 12.68 -10.96 -9.14
CA VAL A 45 11.68 -11.74 -8.41
C VAL A 45 12.24 -13.17 -8.20
N PRO A 46 12.41 -13.65 -6.96
CA PRO A 46 12.75 -15.04 -6.70
C PRO A 46 11.55 -15.93 -7.00
N ALA A 47 11.78 -17.10 -7.58
CA ALA A 47 10.77 -18.14 -7.67
C ALA A 47 10.76 -18.95 -6.36
N GLY A 48 9.63 -18.97 -5.64
CA GLY A 48 9.38 -19.93 -4.57
C GLY A 48 8.56 -19.41 -3.39
N ASP A 49 7.31 -19.88 -3.33
CA ASP A 49 6.43 -20.07 -2.17
C ASP A 49 6.11 -18.86 -1.26
N ASP A 50 5.23 -17.98 -1.75
CA ASP A 50 4.50 -16.99 -0.96
C ASP A 50 3.16 -17.59 -0.49
N VAL A 51 3.03 -17.87 0.82
CA VAL A 51 1.77 -18.31 1.44
C VAL A 51 1.34 -17.26 2.46
N PRO A 52 0.34 -16.41 2.17
CA PRO A 52 -0.25 -15.54 3.17
C PRO A 52 -1.30 -16.26 4.01
N TYR A 53 -1.46 -15.82 5.26
CA TYR A 53 -2.31 -16.44 6.27
C TYR A 53 -3.39 -15.46 6.75
N THR A 54 -4.61 -15.96 6.99
CA THR A 54 -5.68 -15.23 7.70
C THR A 54 -5.30 -15.06 9.16
N ALA A 55 -4.93 -13.87 9.60
CA ALA A 55 -4.56 -13.64 10.99
C ALA A 55 -5.78 -13.23 11.84
N CYS A 56 -6.18 -14.09 12.76
CA CYS A 56 -7.20 -13.76 13.77
C CYS A 56 -6.58 -12.93 14.90
N PHE A 57 -7.24 -11.83 15.30
CA PHE A 57 -6.77 -10.98 16.40
C PHE A 57 -7.91 -10.69 17.38
N GLY A 58 -7.84 -11.30 18.57
CA GLY A 58 -8.93 -11.22 19.55
C GLY A 58 -10.21 -11.90 19.05
N ASP A 59 -11.37 -11.49 19.57
CA ASP A 59 -12.66 -12.09 19.24
C ASP A 59 -13.14 -11.81 17.80
N ALA A 60 -12.41 -10.97 17.03
CA ALA A 60 -12.74 -10.66 15.64
C ALA A 60 -11.70 -11.22 14.66
N ARG A 61 -12.16 -11.79 13.54
CA ARG A 61 -11.26 -12.22 12.45
C ARG A 61 -10.98 -11.00 11.56
N VAL A 62 -9.70 -10.67 11.38
CA VAL A 62 -9.27 -9.66 10.39
C VAL A 62 -8.75 -10.42 9.18
N GLY A 63 -9.30 -10.12 8.00
CA GLY A 63 -8.82 -10.64 6.73
C GLY A 63 -8.22 -9.54 5.87
N LEU A 64 -7.31 -9.93 4.99
CA LEU A 64 -6.62 -9.04 4.07
C LEU A 64 -6.38 -9.76 2.74
N SER A 65 -6.81 -9.13 1.66
CA SER A 65 -6.57 -9.57 0.28
C SER A 65 -6.06 -8.37 -0.51
N ALA A 66 -5.12 -8.60 -1.41
CA ALA A 66 -4.53 -7.54 -2.22
C ALA A 66 -4.26 -8.05 -3.63
N ALA A 67 -4.50 -7.21 -4.63
CA ALA A 67 -4.21 -7.52 -6.02
C ALA A 67 -3.72 -6.25 -6.74
N THR A 68 -2.74 -6.43 -7.62
CA THR A 68 -2.28 -5.42 -8.57
C THR A 68 -2.25 -6.07 -9.94
N VAL A 69 -3.00 -5.52 -10.90
CA VAL A 69 -3.07 -6.02 -12.26
C VAL A 69 -2.72 -4.92 -13.25
N ARG A 70 -1.96 -5.30 -14.27
CA ARG A 70 -1.56 -4.41 -15.36
C ARG A 70 -2.74 -4.14 -16.28
N GLY A 71 -3.04 -2.89 -16.61
CA GLY A 71 -4.15 -2.46 -17.46
C GLY A 71 -3.98 -2.77 -18.95
N ARG A 72 -5.08 -2.75 -19.71
CA ARG A 72 -5.07 -2.98 -21.17
C ARG A 72 -4.10 -2.07 -21.92
N ARG A 73 -4.05 -0.78 -21.56
CA ARG A 73 -3.16 0.21 -22.18
C ARG A 73 -1.70 -0.21 -22.04
N HIS A 74 -1.27 -0.52 -20.83
CA HIS A 74 0.08 -1.00 -20.56
C HIS A 74 0.35 -2.35 -21.21
N ARG A 75 -0.59 -3.31 -21.16
CA ARG A 75 -0.47 -4.61 -21.84
C ARG A 75 -0.22 -4.46 -23.34
N ALA A 76 -1.02 -3.64 -24.02
CA ALA A 76 -0.89 -3.38 -25.45
C ALA A 76 0.43 -2.68 -25.81
N ALA A 77 0.93 -1.79 -24.94
CA ALA A 77 2.16 -1.04 -25.15
C ALA A 77 3.45 -1.80 -24.75
N GLY A 78 3.36 -2.98 -24.14
CA GLY A 78 4.55 -3.68 -23.62
C GLY A 78 5.19 -3.03 -22.39
N VAL A 79 4.56 -2.00 -21.80
CA VAL A 79 5.03 -1.26 -20.61
C VAL A 79 4.69 -2.03 -19.33
N ARG A 80 5.56 -2.00 -18.32
CA ARG A 80 5.31 -2.69 -17.02
C ARG A 80 4.10 -2.10 -16.30
N CYS A 81 3.63 -2.83 -15.28
CA CYS A 81 2.68 -2.27 -14.33
C CYS A 81 3.40 -1.16 -13.53
N GLU A 82 2.83 0.03 -13.49
CA GLU A 82 3.34 1.20 -12.77
C GLU A 82 2.76 1.32 -11.35
N ASP A 83 1.67 0.60 -11.11
CA ASP A 83 1.07 0.35 -9.82
C ASP A 83 1.92 -0.57 -8.90
N ALA A 84 1.82 -0.35 -7.60
CA ALA A 84 2.39 -1.21 -6.57
C ALA A 84 1.58 -1.18 -5.27
N HIS A 85 1.58 -2.31 -4.56
CA HIS A 85 1.15 -2.37 -3.16
C HIS A 85 2.17 -3.11 -2.30
N ARG A 86 2.11 -2.82 -1.00
CA ARG A 86 2.71 -3.63 0.04
C ARG A 86 1.86 -3.54 1.29
N CYS A 87 1.48 -4.68 1.84
CA CYS A 87 0.82 -4.72 3.13
C CYS A 87 1.42 -5.77 4.06
N VAL A 88 1.37 -5.49 5.35
CA VAL A 88 1.98 -6.29 6.39
C VAL A 88 1.00 -6.46 7.53
N VAL A 89 0.83 -7.70 7.94
CA VAL A 89 0.05 -8.06 9.13
C VAL A 89 1.05 -8.36 10.25
N LEU A 90 0.98 -7.61 11.34
CA LEU A 90 1.86 -7.75 12.50
C LEU A 90 1.28 -8.71 13.54
N ARG A 91 2.15 -9.31 14.36
CA ARG A 91 1.75 -10.27 15.43
C ARG A 91 0.75 -9.73 16.44
N ASP A 92 0.67 -8.42 16.58
CA ASP A 92 -0.20 -7.73 17.53
C ASP A 92 -1.53 -7.27 16.93
N GLY A 93 -1.81 -7.64 15.68
CA GLY A 93 -3.08 -7.32 15.03
C GLY A 93 -3.11 -6.03 14.26
N GLN A 94 -2.01 -5.30 14.21
CA GLN A 94 -1.93 -4.17 13.30
C GLN A 94 -1.77 -4.63 11.86
N VAL A 95 -2.50 -3.98 10.96
CA VAL A 95 -2.31 -4.12 9.52
C VAL A 95 -1.76 -2.81 8.98
N LEU A 96 -0.63 -2.89 8.27
CA LEU A 96 0.01 -1.78 7.60
C LEU A 96 -0.23 -1.95 6.10
N ILE A 97 -0.71 -0.92 5.41
CA ILE A 97 -1.03 -0.95 3.99
C ILE A 97 -0.36 0.26 3.33
N ALA A 98 0.32 0.02 2.22
CA ALA A 98 0.82 1.04 1.32
C ALA A 98 0.41 0.69 -0.12
N VAL A 99 -0.16 1.66 -0.81
CA VAL A 99 -0.55 1.56 -2.23
C VAL A 99 0.03 2.76 -2.96
N SER A 100 0.53 2.55 -4.17
CA SER A 100 1.10 3.60 -5.00
C SER A 100 0.80 3.32 -6.46
N ASP A 101 0.54 4.38 -7.19
CA ASP A 101 0.52 4.41 -8.66
C ASP A 101 1.72 5.25 -9.15
N GLY A 102 2.33 4.84 -10.23
CA GLY A 102 3.39 5.56 -10.91
C GLY A 102 2.80 6.54 -11.93
N VAL A 103 3.27 7.78 -11.94
CA VAL A 103 2.78 8.77 -12.93
C VAL A 103 3.28 8.37 -14.31
N GLY A 104 2.39 7.93 -15.20
CA GLY A 104 2.75 7.31 -16.49
C GLY A 104 3.49 8.17 -17.52
N SER A 105 3.76 9.45 -17.23
CA SER A 105 4.71 10.26 -17.99
C SER A 105 6.17 10.07 -17.54
N SER A 106 6.40 9.35 -16.45
CA SER A 106 7.71 9.20 -15.79
C SER A 106 8.40 7.93 -16.25
N ARG A 107 9.70 8.03 -16.56
CA ARG A 107 10.45 6.93 -17.19
C ARG A 107 10.66 5.69 -16.31
N CYS A 108 10.52 5.84 -15.00
CA CYS A 108 10.76 4.82 -13.99
C CYS A 108 9.62 4.83 -12.94
N ALA A 109 8.39 5.08 -13.38
CA ALA A 109 7.21 5.19 -12.54
C ALA A 109 6.96 3.89 -11.73
N ASP A 110 7.10 2.73 -12.37
CA ASP A 110 7.06 1.40 -11.75
C ASP A 110 8.06 1.27 -10.59
N ILE A 111 9.29 1.71 -10.79
CA ILE A 111 10.32 1.69 -9.76
C ILE A 111 9.98 2.66 -8.62
N GLY A 112 9.46 3.84 -8.94
CA GLY A 112 9.01 4.84 -7.97
C GLY A 112 7.96 4.28 -7.02
N ALA A 113 6.87 3.74 -7.57
CA ALA A 113 5.76 3.20 -6.81
C ALA A 113 6.17 2.04 -5.89
N ARG A 114 7.07 1.19 -6.36
CA ARG A 114 7.59 0.05 -5.58
C ARG A 114 8.51 0.48 -4.45
N LEU A 115 9.41 1.42 -4.71
CA LEU A 115 10.34 1.91 -3.69
C LEU A 115 9.61 2.71 -2.60
N SER A 116 8.56 3.46 -2.97
CA SER A 116 7.78 4.27 -2.05
C SER A 116 7.01 3.40 -1.05
N THR A 117 6.26 2.40 -1.54
CA THR A 117 5.48 1.46 -0.73
C THR A 117 6.37 0.64 0.21
N MET A 118 7.48 0.10 -0.29
CA MET A 118 8.45 -0.65 0.50
C MET A 118 9.02 0.19 1.65
N ALA A 119 9.55 1.38 1.35
CA ALA A 119 10.17 2.23 2.35
C ALA A 119 9.17 2.77 3.40
N ALA A 120 7.92 3.02 3.01
CA ALA A 120 6.88 3.44 3.94
C ALA A 120 6.52 2.33 4.92
N ILE A 121 6.30 1.10 4.43
CA ILE A 121 6.01 -0.06 5.27
C ILE A 121 7.20 -0.39 6.19
N ASP A 122 8.43 -0.42 5.68
CA ASP A 122 9.62 -0.67 6.49
C ASP A 122 9.76 0.36 7.61
N TYR A 123 9.45 1.63 7.34
CA TYR A 123 9.44 2.67 8.37
C TYR A 123 8.34 2.40 9.42
N LEU A 124 7.11 2.13 9.00
CA LEU A 124 5.98 1.88 9.89
C LEU A 124 6.19 0.64 10.77
N MET A 125 6.75 -0.45 10.24
CA MET A 125 7.08 -1.65 11.03
C MET A 125 8.02 -1.37 12.21
N ASN A 126 8.91 -0.39 12.06
CA ASN A 126 9.89 -0.02 13.08
C ASN A 126 9.40 1.11 14.00
N ALA A 127 8.50 1.97 13.52
CA ALA A 127 8.10 3.20 14.20
C ALA A 127 6.67 3.17 14.76
N CYS A 128 5.81 2.24 14.34
CA CYS A 128 4.46 2.10 14.89
C CYS A 128 4.50 1.54 16.32
N GLU A 129 3.83 2.23 17.23
CA GLU A 129 3.57 1.78 18.60
C GLU A 129 2.06 1.56 18.79
N LEU A 130 1.65 0.58 19.63
CA LEU A 130 0.24 0.14 19.75
C LEU A 130 -0.68 1.21 20.35
N ASP A 131 -0.13 2.11 21.15
CA ASP A 131 -0.90 3.12 21.89
C ASP A 131 -0.62 4.54 21.42
N VAL A 132 0.15 4.67 20.33
CA VAL A 132 0.52 5.95 19.73
C VAL A 132 -0.10 6.03 18.34
N GLU A 133 -0.40 7.26 17.93
CA GLU A 133 -0.76 7.55 16.55
C GLU A 133 0.40 7.18 15.61
N PRO A 134 0.14 6.41 14.53
CA PRO A 134 1.18 6.01 13.61
C PRO A 134 1.90 7.23 13.00
N PRO A 135 3.24 7.22 12.88
CA PRO A 135 4.01 8.34 12.35
C PRO A 135 3.94 8.42 10.80
N LEU A 136 2.75 8.67 10.26
CA LEU A 136 2.46 8.62 8.82
C LEU A 136 3.27 9.62 7.99
N GLU A 137 3.44 10.86 8.45
CA GLU A 137 4.34 11.83 7.78
C GLU A 137 5.80 11.34 7.74
N GLY A 138 6.21 10.62 8.79
CA GLY A 138 7.51 9.97 8.86
C GLY A 138 7.68 8.88 7.81
N ALA A 139 6.62 8.09 7.55
CA ALA A 139 6.58 7.07 6.51
C ALA A 139 6.63 7.68 5.10
N LEU A 140 5.85 8.74 4.84
CA LEU A 140 5.92 9.52 3.60
C LEU A 140 7.33 10.11 3.40
N SER A 141 7.92 10.65 4.46
CA SER A 141 9.30 11.16 4.44
C SER A 141 10.33 10.06 4.15
N ALA A 142 10.13 8.85 4.68
CA ALA A 142 11.01 7.71 4.43
C ALA A 142 10.93 7.24 2.97
N ALA A 143 9.71 7.15 2.42
CA ALA A 143 9.47 6.89 1.01
C ALA A 143 10.15 7.93 0.12
N ARG A 144 9.93 9.23 0.39
CA ARG A 144 10.58 10.32 -0.33
C ARG A 144 12.11 10.21 -0.33
N ARG A 145 12.73 10.02 0.83
CA ARG A 145 14.19 9.86 0.95
C ARG A 145 14.70 8.63 0.19
N ARG A 146 13.92 7.55 0.14
CA ARG A 146 14.27 6.35 -0.63
C ARG A 146 14.33 6.65 -2.12
N LEU A 147 13.35 7.40 -2.65
CA LEU A 147 13.33 7.84 -4.05
C LEU A 147 14.51 8.76 -4.36
N GLU A 148 14.77 9.77 -3.51
CA GLU A 148 15.92 10.67 -3.65
C GLU A 148 17.25 9.91 -3.70
N SER A 149 17.44 8.97 -2.77
CA SER A 149 18.67 8.16 -2.71
C SER A 149 18.81 7.26 -3.94
N TYR A 150 17.71 6.72 -4.47
CA TYR A 150 17.72 5.91 -5.68
C TYR A 150 18.05 6.76 -6.92
N ALA A 151 17.40 7.92 -7.06
CA ALA A 151 17.64 8.85 -8.16
C ALA A 151 19.12 9.28 -8.20
N GLN A 152 19.67 9.66 -7.04
CA GLN A 152 21.08 10.00 -6.91
C GLN A 152 21.99 8.82 -7.25
N GLY A 153 21.70 7.62 -6.74
CA GLY A 153 22.51 6.43 -6.98
C GLY A 153 22.47 5.92 -8.43
N ARG A 154 21.43 6.28 -9.20
CA ARG A 154 21.26 5.90 -10.61
C ARG A 154 21.51 7.05 -11.58
N CYS A 155 21.84 8.24 -11.09
CA CYS A 155 22.03 9.46 -11.89
C CYS A 155 20.81 9.77 -12.79
N ILE A 156 19.60 9.61 -12.26
CA ILE A 156 18.33 9.96 -12.93
C ILE A 156 17.65 11.12 -12.18
N LEU A 157 16.64 11.73 -12.80
CA LEU A 157 15.87 12.77 -12.14
C LEU A 157 14.94 12.15 -11.09
N LEU A 158 14.68 12.85 -10.00
CA LEU A 158 13.67 12.39 -9.04
C LEU A 158 12.28 12.31 -9.67
N GLU A 159 12.00 13.20 -10.62
CA GLU A 159 10.76 13.22 -11.41
C GLU A 159 10.60 11.97 -12.29
N ASP A 160 11.69 11.30 -12.68
CA ASP A 160 11.61 10.01 -13.40
C ASP A 160 10.97 8.91 -12.52
N LEU A 161 10.93 9.09 -11.20
CA LEU A 161 10.36 8.19 -10.21
C LEU A 161 9.01 8.69 -9.66
N ALA A 162 8.34 9.63 -10.35
CA ALA A 162 7.11 10.22 -9.82
C ALA A 162 6.03 9.17 -9.61
N CYS A 163 5.49 9.14 -8.40
CA CYS A 163 4.45 8.21 -7.98
C CYS A 163 3.59 8.85 -6.88
N THR A 164 2.38 8.35 -6.73
CA THR A 164 1.50 8.62 -5.59
C THR A 164 1.96 7.83 -4.36
N LEU A 165 1.31 8.00 -3.21
CA LEU A 165 1.47 7.11 -2.07
C LEU A 165 0.27 7.25 -1.12
N LEU A 166 -0.44 6.15 -0.93
CA LEU A 166 -1.51 5.97 0.04
C LEU A 166 -1.04 5.05 1.15
N LEU A 167 -1.32 5.42 2.40
CA LEU A 167 -1.00 4.66 3.58
C LEU A 167 -2.28 4.44 4.40
N ALA A 168 -2.42 3.24 4.94
CA ALA A 168 -3.44 2.90 5.91
C ALA A 168 -2.83 2.05 7.03
N VAL A 169 -3.10 2.42 8.28
CA VAL A 169 -2.74 1.63 9.46
C VAL A 169 -4.01 1.28 10.21
N PHE A 170 -4.37 0.00 10.21
CA PHE A 170 -5.53 -0.53 10.90
C PHE A 170 -5.11 -1.19 12.22
N ARG A 171 -5.84 -0.89 13.30
CA ARG A 171 -5.62 -1.46 14.64
C ARG A 171 -6.91 -1.45 15.44
N GLY A 172 -7.46 -2.62 15.74
CA GLY A 172 -8.59 -2.77 16.68
C GLY A 172 -9.80 -1.90 16.34
N GLY A 173 -10.18 -1.83 15.05
CA GLY A 173 -11.28 -1.00 14.57
C GLY A 173 -10.93 0.48 14.36
N ARG A 174 -9.68 0.89 14.62
CA ARG A 174 -9.17 2.23 14.28
C ARG A 174 -8.43 2.18 12.96
N LEU A 175 -8.64 3.19 12.12
CA LEU A 175 -7.90 3.39 10.89
C LEU A 175 -7.24 4.76 10.90
N TYR A 176 -5.95 4.80 10.55
CA TYR A 176 -5.20 6.02 10.30
C TYR A 176 -4.78 6.04 8.83
N THR A 177 -5.09 7.11 8.12
CA THR A 177 -4.81 7.21 6.68
C THR A 177 -3.89 8.39 6.38
N ALA A 178 -3.07 8.23 5.35
CA ALA A 178 -2.32 9.32 4.74
C ALA A 178 -2.28 9.14 3.23
N ARG A 179 -2.34 10.23 2.46
CA ARG A 179 -2.40 10.17 1.00
C ARG A 179 -1.68 11.33 0.34
N ILE A 180 -0.92 11.03 -0.70
CA ILE A 180 -0.43 11.98 -1.71
C ILE A 180 -0.76 11.39 -3.08
N GLY A 181 -1.38 12.16 -3.97
CA GLY A 181 -1.83 11.70 -5.27
C GLY A 181 -3.35 11.70 -5.42
N ASP A 182 -3.89 10.70 -6.11
CA ASP A 182 -5.27 10.62 -6.59
C ASP A 182 -5.94 9.24 -6.41
N GLY A 183 -5.23 8.24 -5.89
CA GLY A 183 -5.86 7.03 -5.35
C GLY A 183 -6.87 7.35 -4.23
N GLY A 184 -7.66 6.36 -3.84
CA GLY A 184 -8.73 6.51 -2.84
C GLY A 184 -8.67 5.50 -1.70
N ILE A 185 -9.34 5.86 -0.60
CA ILE A 185 -9.65 4.96 0.51
C ILE A 185 -11.14 5.06 0.82
N VAL A 186 -11.83 3.92 0.79
CA VAL A 186 -13.21 3.79 1.29
C VAL A 186 -13.23 2.88 2.51
N ILE A 187 -14.19 3.12 3.41
CA ILE A 187 -14.33 2.38 4.67
C ILE A 187 -15.78 1.97 4.90
N ALA A 188 -15.95 0.82 5.54
CA ALA A 188 -17.23 0.37 6.08
C ALA A 188 -17.29 0.64 7.59
N ARG A 189 -18.42 1.19 8.05
CA ARG A 189 -18.75 1.39 9.48
C ARG A 189 -20.24 1.13 9.68
N GLY A 190 -20.61 0.28 10.63
CA GLY A 190 -22.01 -0.06 10.86
C GLY A 190 -22.70 -0.65 9.62
N GLY A 191 -21.96 -1.39 8.79
CA GLY A 191 -22.45 -1.93 7.53
C GLY A 191 -22.55 -0.95 6.35
N GLU A 192 -22.23 0.34 6.53
CA GLU A 192 -22.31 1.34 5.45
C GLU A 192 -20.93 1.74 4.92
N TRP A 193 -20.80 1.76 3.58
CA TRP A 193 -19.59 2.20 2.90
C TRP A 193 -19.57 3.72 2.66
N SER A 194 -18.44 4.35 2.96
CA SER A 194 -18.21 5.78 2.73
C SER A 194 -16.77 6.08 2.31
N VAL A 195 -16.57 7.21 1.62
CA VAL A 195 -15.23 7.68 1.24
C VAL A 195 -14.51 8.23 2.48
N ALA A 196 -13.35 7.67 2.80
CA ALA A 196 -12.48 8.15 3.87
C ALA A 196 -11.53 9.24 3.38
N THR A 197 -10.85 9.01 2.25
CA THR A 197 -10.04 10.03 1.56
C THR A 197 -10.05 9.77 0.06
N ALA A 198 -10.10 10.85 -0.72
CA ALA A 198 -10.13 10.87 -2.17
C ALA A 198 -9.54 12.19 -2.68
N PRO A 199 -9.05 12.26 -3.92
CA PRO A 199 -8.69 13.54 -4.53
C PRO A 199 -9.91 14.47 -4.59
N ALA A 200 -9.65 15.78 -4.57
CA ALA A 200 -10.69 16.75 -4.89
C ALA A 200 -11.12 16.55 -6.34
N ARG A 201 -12.44 16.38 -6.57
CA ARG A 201 -13.12 16.07 -7.84
C ARG A 201 -12.80 17.01 -9.03
N ALA A 202 -12.00 18.06 -8.83
CA ALA A 202 -11.67 19.11 -9.79
C ALA A 202 -10.22 19.07 -10.31
N SER A 203 -9.35 18.21 -9.79
CA SER A 203 -7.94 18.18 -10.22
C SER A 203 -7.74 17.31 -11.45
N ARG A 204 -7.33 17.90 -12.58
CA ARG A 204 -6.81 17.16 -13.77
C ARG A 204 -5.34 16.73 -13.61
N TYR A 205 -4.70 17.08 -12.49
CA TYR A 205 -3.27 16.90 -12.29
C TYR A 205 -2.99 16.09 -11.03
N VAL A 206 -2.18 15.04 -11.19
CA VAL A 206 -1.64 14.27 -10.07
C VAL A 206 -0.54 15.08 -9.42
N THR A 207 -0.57 15.18 -8.08
CA THR A 207 0.54 15.74 -7.30
C THR A 207 1.34 14.58 -6.71
N PRO A 208 2.44 14.15 -7.34
CA PRO A 208 3.20 12.99 -6.87
C PRO A 208 4.01 13.31 -5.62
N LEU A 209 4.43 12.26 -4.92
CA LEU A 209 5.34 12.31 -3.76
C LEU A 209 6.67 12.97 -4.10
N THR A 210 7.07 13.01 -5.39
CA THR A 210 8.31 13.61 -5.90
C THR A 210 8.27 15.14 -6.05
N THR A 211 7.12 15.78 -5.84
CA THR A 211 6.99 17.25 -5.82
C THR A 211 7.78 17.88 -4.68
N ALA A 212 8.35 19.07 -4.88
CA ALA A 212 9.19 19.72 -3.87
C ALA A 212 8.43 20.06 -2.59
N ASP A 213 7.15 20.43 -2.72
CA ASP A 213 6.26 20.86 -1.65
C ASP A 213 5.35 19.73 -1.14
N TRP A 214 5.71 18.45 -1.34
CA TRP A 214 4.88 17.29 -0.99
C TRP A 214 4.32 17.32 0.45
N ARG A 215 5.05 17.91 1.42
CA ARG A 215 4.60 18.07 2.81
C ARG A 215 3.38 18.97 2.99
N ALA A 216 3.13 19.86 2.04
CA ALA A 216 1.93 20.70 2.02
C ALA A 216 0.77 20.04 1.24
N ARG A 217 1.00 18.85 0.66
CA ARG A 217 0.09 18.21 -0.30
C ARG A 217 -0.51 16.90 0.19
N TRP A 218 -0.05 16.40 1.34
CA TRP A 218 -0.61 15.19 1.92
C TRP A 218 -1.92 15.46 2.65
N ASP A 219 -2.85 14.53 2.52
CA ASP A 219 -4.09 14.44 3.26
C ASP A 219 -3.97 13.32 4.30
N HIS A 220 -4.63 13.46 5.45
CA HIS A 220 -4.60 12.45 6.51
C HIS A 220 -5.90 12.42 7.30
N GLY A 221 -6.24 11.24 7.82
CA GLY A 221 -7.48 11.03 8.54
C GLY A 221 -7.36 9.98 9.63
N ARG A 222 -8.29 10.05 10.58
CA ARG A 222 -8.47 9.06 11.64
C ARG A 222 -9.94 8.67 11.72
N PHE A 223 -10.19 7.36 11.73
CA PHE A 223 -11.52 6.78 11.78
C PHE A 223 -11.58 5.74 12.89
N GLU A 224 -12.73 5.65 13.54
CA GLU A 224 -13.03 4.68 14.59
C GLU A 224 -14.17 3.76 14.09
N GLU A 225 -14.35 2.62 14.76
CA GLU A 225 -15.41 1.65 14.46
C GLU A 225 -15.39 1.13 13.02
N VAL A 226 -14.19 1.03 12.44
CA VAL A 226 -13.97 0.55 11.07
C VAL A 226 -14.07 -0.98 11.02
N GLU A 227 -14.90 -1.44 10.09
CA GLU A 227 -15.21 -2.85 9.84
C GLU A 227 -14.61 -3.34 8.52
N GLY A 228 -14.45 -2.45 7.55
CA GLY A 228 -13.87 -2.77 6.24
C GLY A 228 -13.09 -1.58 5.68
N VAL A 229 -12.07 -1.86 4.89
CA VAL A 229 -11.23 -0.85 4.24
C VAL A 229 -10.88 -1.32 2.84
N CYS A 230 -11.07 -0.45 1.85
CA CYS A 230 -10.49 -0.65 0.52
C CYS A 230 -9.54 0.51 0.21
N VAL A 231 -8.29 0.20 -0.14
CA VAL A 231 -7.26 1.15 -0.58
C VAL A 231 -6.93 0.85 -2.04
N PHE A 232 -7.01 1.85 -2.92
CA PHE A 232 -6.91 1.63 -4.35
C PHE A 232 -6.25 2.78 -5.12
N THR A 233 -5.74 2.47 -6.31
CA THR A 233 -5.20 3.41 -7.30
C THR A 233 -6.32 3.99 -8.18
N ASP A 234 -6.02 5.06 -8.93
CA ASP A 234 -6.99 5.80 -9.75
C ASP A 234 -7.64 4.94 -10.85
N GLY A 235 -6.99 3.86 -11.29
CA GLY A 235 -7.59 2.84 -12.17
C GLY A 235 -8.91 2.24 -11.65
N LEU A 236 -9.21 2.41 -10.35
CA LEU A 236 -10.46 2.01 -9.71
C LEU A 236 -11.34 3.17 -9.24
N GLU A 237 -10.94 4.42 -9.47
CA GLU A 237 -11.66 5.62 -9.04
C GLU A 237 -13.13 5.61 -9.52
N ARG A 238 -13.38 5.24 -10.78
CA ARG A 238 -14.75 5.21 -11.32
C ARG A 238 -15.65 4.22 -10.60
N ALA A 239 -15.11 3.06 -10.20
CA ALA A 239 -15.86 2.03 -9.50
C ALA A 239 -16.11 2.38 -8.03
N TYR A 240 -15.13 2.99 -7.36
CA TYR A 240 -15.16 3.18 -5.90
C TYR A 240 -15.58 4.59 -5.44
N LEU A 241 -15.39 5.63 -6.27
CA LEU A 241 -15.69 7.03 -5.91
C LEU A 241 -16.86 7.64 -6.68
N TYR A 242 -17.12 7.18 -7.91
CA TYR A 242 -18.13 7.75 -8.80
C TYR A 242 -19.23 6.79 -9.19
N ALA A 243 -19.36 5.70 -8.44
CA ALA A 243 -20.53 4.82 -8.47
C ALA A 243 -21.81 5.69 -8.57
N ARG A 244 -22.55 5.58 -9.68
CA ARG A 244 -23.88 6.20 -9.80
C ARG A 244 -24.85 5.49 -8.86
N ASP A 245 -25.96 6.14 -8.50
CA ASP A 245 -26.99 5.54 -7.62
C ASP A 245 -27.28 4.08 -8.06
N GLY A 246 -26.88 3.10 -7.23
CA GLY A 246 -26.95 1.66 -7.50
C GLY A 246 -25.60 0.93 -7.66
N GLU A 247 -24.47 1.63 -7.81
CA GLU A 247 -23.14 1.02 -8.05
C GLU A 247 -22.29 0.81 -6.77
N HIS A 248 -22.87 1.05 -5.58
CA HIS A 248 -22.27 0.62 -4.29
C HIS A 248 -22.14 -0.90 -4.18
N GLU A 249 -22.90 -1.64 -4.99
CA GLU A 249 -22.86 -3.10 -5.08
C GLU A 249 -21.47 -3.63 -5.47
N VAL A 250 -20.65 -2.85 -6.20
CA VAL A 250 -19.30 -3.28 -6.61
C VAL A 250 -18.38 -3.38 -5.40
N VAL A 251 -18.43 -2.41 -4.49
CA VAL A 251 -17.61 -2.41 -3.26
C VAL A 251 -18.03 -3.57 -2.36
N GLU A 252 -19.33 -3.77 -2.20
CA GLU A 252 -19.88 -4.87 -1.40
C GLU A 252 -19.59 -6.24 -2.01
N HIS A 253 -19.71 -6.39 -3.33
CA HIS A 253 -19.44 -7.64 -4.04
C HIS A 253 -17.97 -8.04 -3.96
N VAL A 254 -17.06 -7.09 -4.23
CA VAL A 254 -15.61 -7.33 -4.16
C VAL A 254 -15.18 -7.63 -2.72
N HIS A 255 -15.78 -6.93 -1.74
CA HIS A 255 -15.55 -7.21 -0.32
C HIS A 255 -16.08 -8.59 0.09
N ALA A 256 -17.29 -8.96 -0.35
CA ALA A 256 -17.87 -10.27 -0.07
C ALA A 256 -17.02 -11.39 -0.69
N ALA A 257 -16.58 -11.25 -1.94
CA ALA A 257 -15.70 -12.22 -2.59
C ALA A 257 -14.36 -12.38 -1.86
N ALA A 258 -13.78 -11.27 -1.39
CA ALA A 258 -12.57 -11.31 -0.57
C ALA A 258 -12.82 -12.00 0.79
N ALA A 259 -13.98 -11.77 1.41
CA ALA A 259 -14.33 -12.30 2.73
C ALA A 259 -14.78 -13.78 2.72
N ASP A 260 -15.44 -14.24 1.65
CA ASP A 260 -15.92 -15.62 1.47
C ASP A 260 -14.83 -16.58 0.98
N SER A 261 -13.63 -16.08 0.69
CA SER A 261 -12.53 -16.90 0.20
C SER A 261 -11.98 -17.81 1.30
N ASP A 262 -12.01 -19.13 1.05
CA ASP A 262 -11.51 -20.16 1.98
C ASP A 262 -10.01 -20.00 2.30
N THR A 263 -9.24 -19.39 1.39
CA THR A 263 -7.83 -19.06 1.60
C THR A 263 -7.48 -17.69 1.02
N PRO A 264 -6.41 -17.03 1.52
CA PRO A 264 -5.92 -15.77 0.97
C PRO A 264 -5.50 -15.84 -0.50
N GLU A 265 -5.00 -16.98 -0.98
CA GLU A 265 -4.66 -17.17 -2.40
C GLU A 265 -5.90 -17.14 -3.27
N HIS A 266 -6.99 -17.78 -2.82
CA HIS A 266 -8.28 -17.68 -3.49
C HIS A 266 -8.82 -16.25 -3.44
N GLY A 267 -8.66 -15.54 -2.32
CA GLY A 267 -9.04 -14.13 -2.20
C GLY A 267 -8.27 -13.23 -3.17
N MET A 268 -6.95 -13.39 -3.24
CA MET A 268 -6.10 -12.68 -4.20
C MET A 268 -6.47 -13.02 -5.65
N GLN A 269 -6.66 -14.31 -5.95
CA GLN A 269 -7.02 -14.74 -7.31
C GLN A 269 -8.40 -14.19 -7.71
N ALA A 270 -9.38 -14.24 -6.81
CA ALA A 270 -10.70 -13.67 -7.03
C ALA A 270 -10.62 -12.15 -7.29
N LEU A 271 -9.82 -11.42 -6.52
CA LEU A 271 -9.56 -10.01 -6.79
C LEU A 271 -8.89 -9.81 -8.16
N CYS A 272 -7.87 -10.58 -8.51
CA CYS A 272 -7.21 -10.48 -9.81
C CYS A 272 -8.19 -10.74 -10.97
N ASP A 273 -9.00 -11.79 -10.88
CA ASP A 273 -9.97 -12.17 -11.90
C ASP A 273 -11.04 -11.08 -12.08
N GLU A 274 -11.51 -10.52 -10.97
CA GLU A 274 -12.48 -9.42 -10.98
C GLU A 274 -11.89 -8.15 -11.60
N LEU A 275 -10.67 -7.75 -11.20
CA LEU A 275 -9.98 -6.57 -11.73
C LEU A 275 -9.63 -6.69 -13.24
N LEU A 276 -9.41 -7.91 -13.73
CA LEU A 276 -9.23 -8.22 -15.15
C LEU A 276 -10.54 -8.52 -15.88
N GLY A 277 -11.65 -8.56 -15.14
CA GLY A 277 -12.99 -8.88 -15.63
C GLY A 277 -13.60 -7.75 -16.46
N PRO A 278 -14.68 -8.05 -17.20
CA PRO A 278 -15.32 -7.10 -18.12
C PRO A 278 -15.84 -5.83 -17.43
N THR A 279 -16.26 -5.93 -16.16
CA THR A 279 -16.73 -4.80 -15.35
C THR A 279 -15.62 -3.76 -15.19
N PHE A 280 -14.50 -4.16 -14.58
CA PHE A 280 -13.39 -3.24 -14.30
C PHE A 280 -12.61 -2.84 -15.56
N GLU A 281 -12.47 -3.73 -16.54
CA GLU A 281 -11.92 -3.37 -17.84
C GLU A 281 -12.80 -2.38 -18.59
N GLY A 282 -14.13 -2.46 -18.47
CA GLY A 282 -15.06 -1.48 -19.05
C GLY A 282 -14.95 -0.09 -18.41
N LEU A 283 -14.54 -0.03 -17.14
CA LEU A 283 -14.41 1.22 -16.38
C LEU A 283 -13.06 1.90 -16.57
N SER A 284 -11.97 1.14 -16.67
CA SER A 284 -10.62 1.69 -16.86
C SER A 284 -9.74 0.76 -17.69
N ASP A 285 -8.92 1.34 -18.57
CA ASP A 285 -7.86 0.63 -19.31
C ASP A 285 -6.47 0.78 -18.67
N ASP A 286 -6.36 1.51 -17.55
CA ASP A 286 -5.13 1.68 -16.79
C ASP A 286 -4.85 0.53 -15.81
N ASP A 287 -3.67 0.54 -15.19
CA ASP A 287 -3.34 -0.39 -14.10
C ASP A 287 -4.33 -0.26 -12.94
N LYS A 288 -4.53 -1.37 -12.21
CA LYS A 288 -5.50 -1.42 -11.11
C LYS A 288 -4.88 -2.11 -9.92
N THR A 289 -4.91 -1.43 -8.78
CA THR A 289 -4.49 -1.98 -7.50
C THR A 289 -5.61 -1.82 -6.50
N LEU A 290 -5.89 -2.91 -5.78
CA LEU A 290 -6.87 -2.94 -4.71
C LEU A 290 -6.32 -3.73 -3.53
N VAL A 291 -6.39 -3.15 -2.34
CA VAL A 291 -6.19 -3.83 -1.07
C VAL A 291 -7.49 -3.78 -0.29
N VAL A 292 -8.04 -4.94 0.06
CA VAL A 292 -9.27 -5.12 0.83
C VAL A 292 -8.92 -5.68 2.20
N LEU A 293 -9.27 -4.95 3.25
CA LEU A 293 -9.26 -5.41 4.63
C LEU A 293 -10.70 -5.54 5.09
N TRP A 294 -11.03 -6.66 5.75
CA TRP A 294 -12.33 -6.86 6.37
C TRP A 294 -12.18 -7.37 7.79
N ARG A 295 -13.21 -7.09 8.60
CA ARG A 295 -13.34 -7.59 9.96
C ARG A 295 -14.69 -8.27 10.08
N SER A 296 -14.70 -9.57 10.40
CA SER A 296 -15.95 -10.25 10.75
C SER A 296 -16.30 -9.92 12.20
N ALA A 297 -17.58 -9.66 12.47
CA ALA A 297 -18.10 -9.77 13.83
C ALA A 297 -17.96 -11.24 14.26
N GLY A 298 -17.48 -11.47 15.48
CA GLY A 298 -17.49 -12.78 16.13
C GLY A 298 -18.87 -13.15 16.64
#